data_AF-A0A3B8KT72-F1
#
_entry.id   AF-A0A3B8KT72-F1
#
_cell.length_a   1.000
_cell.length_b   1.000
_cell.length_c   1.000
_cell.angle_alpha   90.00
_cell.angle_beta   90.00
_cell.angle_gamma   90.00
#
_symmetry.space_group_name_H-M   'P 1'
#
loop_
_entity.id
_entity.type
_entity.pdbx_description
1 polymer ?
#
loop_
_entity_poly.entity_id
_entity_poly.type
_entity_poly.pdbx_seq_one_letter_code
_entity_poly.pdbx_strand_id
1 'polypeptide(L)'
;MAINRRQFLGAGVTAATATRDTPSRPKTHRPRPLYAMGSRRELFVDDFLVERTSGQLSYQLHHPIARERVIQHDAPWEGVGSAYHTVFQDGDTYRMYYRGLNFKVTRGPDLPKTNREVACFASSRDGIHWEKPELG
;
A
#
# COMPACT_ATOMS: atom_id res chain seq x y z
N MET A 1 -1.00 30.53 20.48
CA MET A 1 0.00 30.67 19.40
C MET A 1 -0.38 29.66 18.33
N ALA A 2 -1.18 30.09 17.35
CA ALA A 2 -1.83 29.22 16.37
C ALA A 2 -1.42 29.68 14.97
N ILE A 3 -0.93 28.76 14.15
CA ILE A 3 -0.53 29.05 12.76
C ILE A 3 -1.63 28.52 11.82
N ASN A 4 -2.13 29.42 10.99
CA ASN A 4 -3.27 29.26 10.09
C ASN A 4 -2.82 28.89 8.67
N ARG A 5 -3.63 28.09 8.00
CA ARG A 5 -3.47 27.35 6.74
C ARG A 5 -3.54 28.22 5.46
N ARG A 6 -3.14 29.49 5.51
CA ARG A 6 -3.39 30.48 4.42
C ARG A 6 -2.17 31.24 3.87
N GLN A 7 -0.95 30.73 4.04
CA GLN A 7 0.21 31.30 3.36
C GLN A 7 0.87 30.20 2.52
N PHE A 8 0.48 30.12 1.24
CA PHE A 8 1.37 29.88 0.10
C PHE A 8 0.51 29.77 -1.17
N LEU A 9 0.26 30.91 -1.82
CA LEU A 9 -0.23 31.02 -3.19
C LEU A 9 0.37 32.29 -3.78
N GLY A 10 1.14 32.16 -4.86
CA GLY A 10 1.59 33.32 -5.64
C GLY A 10 2.92 33.17 -6.36
N ALA A 11 3.01 32.26 -7.34
CA ALA A 11 3.83 32.48 -8.53
C ALA A 11 3.24 31.64 -9.67
N GLY A 12 2.41 32.27 -10.49
CA GLY A 12 1.95 31.69 -11.74
C GLY A 12 3.10 31.60 -12.72
N VAL A 13 3.32 30.39 -13.26
CA VAL A 13 3.98 30.20 -14.54
C VAL A 13 3.04 29.36 -15.38
N THR A 14 2.51 29.97 -16.44
CA THR A 14 1.80 29.27 -17.51
C THR A 14 2.83 28.38 -18.23
N ALA A 15 3.01 27.14 -17.78
CA ALA A 15 3.78 26.16 -18.52
C ALA A 15 2.85 25.50 -19.53
N ALA A 16 3.02 25.84 -20.80
CA ALA A 16 2.40 25.13 -21.92
C ALA A 16 2.62 23.62 -21.74
N THR A 17 1.55 22.84 -21.84
CA THR A 17 1.59 21.38 -21.89
C THR A 17 2.27 20.93 -23.18
N ALA A 18 3.60 20.92 -23.17
CA ALA A 18 4.35 20.01 -24.02
C ALA A 18 4.39 18.69 -23.27
N THR A 19 3.47 17.78 -23.58
CA THR A 19 3.73 16.36 -23.37
C THR A 19 4.99 16.07 -24.19
N ARG A 20 6.16 16.11 -23.55
CA ARG A 20 7.35 15.49 -24.12
C ARG A 20 7.03 14.01 -24.15
N ASP A 21 6.45 13.60 -25.27
CA ASP A 21 6.42 12.21 -25.70
C ASP A 21 7.89 11.83 -25.83
N THR A 22 8.46 11.37 -24.72
CA THR A 22 9.85 10.95 -24.68
C THR A 22 9.86 9.70 -25.55
N PRO A 23 10.48 9.73 -26.75
CA PRO A 23 10.41 8.59 -27.63
C PRO A 23 10.96 7.39 -26.86
N SER A 24 10.17 6.31 -26.79
CA SER A 24 10.66 5.06 -26.25
C SER A 24 11.96 4.73 -26.99
N ARG A 25 13.08 4.62 -26.26
CA ARG A 25 14.38 4.30 -26.83
C ARG A 25 14.21 3.08 -27.75
N PRO A 26 14.59 3.16 -29.04
CA PRO A 26 14.47 2.02 -29.94
C PRO A 26 15.31 0.88 -29.36
N LYS A 27 14.64 -0.22 -29.01
CA LYS A 27 15.31 -1.42 -28.54
C LYS A 27 16.03 -2.02 -29.73
N THR A 28 17.35 -2.11 -29.64
CA THR A 28 18.12 -2.94 -30.56
C THR A 28 17.67 -4.38 -30.36
N HIS A 29 17.09 -4.98 -31.41
CA HIS A 29 16.69 -6.38 -31.41
C HIS A 29 17.96 -7.25 -31.44
N ARG A 30 18.58 -7.42 -30.27
CA ARG A 30 19.57 -8.48 -30.10
C ARG A 30 18.79 -9.79 -29.97
N PRO A 31 19.14 -10.84 -30.72
CA PRO A 31 18.52 -12.14 -30.54
C PRO A 31 18.74 -12.59 -29.09
N ARG A 32 17.66 -12.61 -28.30
CA ARG A 32 17.66 -13.16 -26.95
C ARG A 32 17.54 -14.69 -27.09
N PRO A 33 18.19 -15.46 -26.21
CA PRO A 33 17.94 -16.90 -26.13
C PRO A 33 16.43 -17.16 -26.00
N LEU A 34 15.93 -18.21 -26.65
CA LEU A 34 14.52 -18.61 -26.54
C LEU A 34 14.17 -18.84 -25.06
N TYR A 35 13.21 -18.10 -24.56
CA TYR A 35 12.72 -18.24 -23.21
C TYR A 35 11.58 -19.26 -23.16
N ALA A 36 11.77 -20.36 -22.43
CA ALA A 36 10.75 -21.38 -22.27
C ALA A 36 9.69 -20.91 -21.24
N MET A 37 8.55 -20.40 -21.72
CA MET A 37 7.44 -19.96 -20.86
C MET A 37 6.79 -21.13 -20.09
N GLY A 38 6.59 -22.29 -20.75
CA GLY A 38 5.88 -23.42 -20.14
C GLY A 38 4.46 -23.03 -19.71
N SER A 39 3.98 -23.59 -18.59
CA SER A 39 2.63 -23.33 -18.03
C SER A 39 2.63 -22.48 -16.76
N ARG A 40 3.79 -21.95 -16.34
CA ARG A 40 3.88 -21.12 -15.13
C ARG A 40 3.30 -19.74 -15.37
N ARG A 41 2.81 -19.12 -14.30
CA ARG A 41 2.39 -17.72 -14.33
C ARG A 41 3.65 -16.83 -14.36
N GLU A 42 3.67 -15.87 -15.27
CA GLU A 42 4.75 -14.89 -15.39
C GLU A 42 4.29 -13.51 -14.90
N LEU A 43 5.20 -12.77 -14.26
CA LEU A 43 4.93 -11.43 -13.79
C LEU A 43 5.18 -10.41 -14.91
N PHE A 44 4.26 -9.46 -15.09
CA PHE A 44 4.37 -8.41 -16.09
C PHE A 44 4.95 -7.11 -15.51
N VAL A 45 6.11 -7.22 -14.87
CA VAL A 45 6.75 -6.13 -14.10
C VAL A 45 7.81 -5.36 -14.88
N ASP A 46 8.24 -5.92 -16.00
CA ASP A 46 9.29 -5.39 -16.86
C ASP A 46 9.08 -5.84 -18.32
N ASP A 47 10.05 -5.51 -19.17
CA ASP A 47 10.02 -5.76 -20.60
C ASP A 47 10.79 -7.03 -21.05
N PHE A 48 11.10 -7.93 -20.12
CA PHE A 48 11.88 -9.13 -20.41
C PHE A 48 11.13 -10.06 -21.38
N LEU A 49 9.84 -10.28 -21.11
CA LEU A 49 8.94 -11.13 -21.93
C LEU A 49 8.22 -10.36 -23.04
N VAL A 50 8.41 -9.03 -23.10
CA VAL A 50 7.67 -8.18 -24.04
C VAL A 50 8.50 -7.92 -25.29
N GLU A 51 8.06 -8.49 -26.40
CA GLU A 51 8.66 -8.26 -27.71
C GLU A 51 8.51 -6.80 -28.15
N ARG A 52 7.30 -6.26 -28.04
CA ARG A 52 6.99 -4.91 -28.49
C ARG A 52 5.92 -4.24 -27.62
N THR A 53 6.11 -2.95 -27.40
CA THR A 53 5.09 -2.02 -26.92
C THR A 53 4.80 -0.99 -28.03
N SER A 54 3.58 -0.46 -28.08
CA SER A 54 3.18 0.54 -29.08
C SER A 54 2.20 1.55 -28.50
N GLY A 55 2.21 2.77 -29.03
CA GLY A 55 1.42 3.89 -28.49
C GLY A 55 2.02 4.44 -27.20
N GLN A 56 1.19 5.11 -26.40
CA GLN A 56 1.59 5.72 -25.13
C GLN A 56 1.51 4.70 -23.98
N LEU A 57 2.45 3.74 -23.96
CA LEU A 57 2.55 2.72 -22.92
C LEU A 57 3.87 2.86 -22.14
N SER A 58 3.79 2.83 -20.81
CA SER A 58 4.97 2.81 -19.94
C SER A 58 4.76 1.94 -18.71
N TYR A 59 5.83 1.31 -18.22
CA TYR A 59 5.83 0.68 -16.91
C TYR A 59 5.91 1.76 -15.83
N GLN A 60 5.04 1.66 -14.84
CA GLN A 60 4.96 2.63 -13.75
C GLN A 60 4.95 1.88 -12.43
N LEU A 61 5.89 2.21 -11.55
CA LEU A 61 5.80 1.79 -10.16
C LEU A 61 4.76 2.65 -9.47
N HIS A 62 3.76 2.01 -8.85
CA HIS A 62 2.78 2.74 -8.05
C HIS A 62 3.47 3.34 -6.82
N HIS A 63 3.41 4.65 -6.69
CA HIS A 63 3.96 5.35 -5.54
C HIS A 63 2.91 5.38 -4.44
N PRO A 64 3.23 4.92 -3.22
CA PRO A 64 2.31 5.06 -2.11
C PRO A 64 2.07 6.55 -1.86
N ILE A 65 0.82 6.93 -1.78
CA ILE A 65 0.44 8.29 -1.41
C ILE A 65 0.11 8.26 0.07
N ALA A 66 0.72 9.14 0.86
CA ALA A 66 0.33 9.29 2.25
C ALA A 66 -1.16 9.59 2.35
N ARG A 67 -1.83 8.87 3.25
CA ARG A 67 -3.25 8.99 3.56
C ARG A 67 -3.41 9.17 5.05
N GLU A 68 -4.64 9.47 5.44
CA GLU A 68 -5.10 9.56 6.81
C GLU A 68 -4.88 8.25 7.59
N ARG A 69 -4.85 8.36 8.92
CA ARG A 69 -4.87 7.20 9.80
C ARG A 69 -6.28 6.62 9.82
N VAL A 70 -6.50 5.50 9.14
CA VAL A 70 -7.81 4.82 9.07
C VAL A 70 -8.08 3.90 10.26
N ILE A 71 -7.04 3.37 10.90
CA ILE A 71 -7.17 2.55 12.10
C ILE A 71 -6.09 2.88 13.11
N GLN A 72 -6.48 2.90 14.38
CA GLN A 72 -5.58 3.05 15.52
C GLN A 72 -5.71 1.82 16.42
N HIS A 73 -4.57 1.29 16.87
CA HIS A 73 -4.51 0.16 17.79
C HIS A 73 -4.38 0.66 19.23
N ASP A 74 -5.52 1.02 19.82
CA ASP A 74 -5.65 1.61 21.15
C ASP A 74 -6.66 0.87 22.04
N ALA A 75 -7.32 -0.18 21.53
CA ALA A 75 -8.18 -1.01 22.32
C ALA A 75 -7.35 -1.94 23.22
N PRO A 76 -7.81 -2.23 24.44
CA PRO A 76 -7.01 -2.92 25.46
C PRO A 76 -6.62 -4.36 25.05
N TRP A 77 -7.40 -4.99 24.17
CA TRP A 77 -7.11 -6.33 23.66
C TRP A 77 -6.03 -6.37 22.56
N GLU A 78 -5.74 -5.25 21.89
CA GLU A 78 -4.82 -5.22 20.73
C GLU A 78 -3.34 -5.32 21.13
N GLY A 79 -2.96 -4.72 22.27
CA GLY A 79 -1.56 -4.58 22.68
C GLY A 79 -0.80 -3.52 21.87
N VAL A 80 0.52 -3.43 22.09
CA VAL A 80 1.39 -2.44 21.43
C VAL A 80 1.81 -2.80 19.99
N GLY A 81 1.52 -4.02 19.55
CA GLY A 81 1.89 -4.54 18.25
C GLY A 81 0.69 -5.11 17.49
N SER A 82 0.66 -4.89 16.18
CA SER A 82 -0.35 -5.47 15.30
C SER A 82 0.23 -5.91 13.96
N ALA A 83 -0.40 -6.89 13.32
CA ALA A 83 -0.01 -7.39 12.01
C ALA A 83 -1.20 -8.02 11.27
N TYR A 84 -1.00 -8.29 9.98
CA TYR A 84 -1.84 -9.16 9.15
C TYR A 84 -3.30 -8.68 8.98
N HIS A 85 -3.49 -7.38 8.76
CA HIS A 85 -4.79 -6.80 8.42
C HIS A 85 -5.32 -7.40 7.12
N THR A 86 -6.36 -8.22 7.25
CA THR A 86 -7.10 -8.82 6.15
C THR A 86 -8.44 -8.14 6.05
N VAL A 87 -8.65 -7.38 4.97
CA VAL A 87 -9.88 -6.63 4.72
C VAL A 87 -10.63 -7.25 3.55
N PHE A 88 -11.92 -7.50 3.73
CA PHE A 88 -12.81 -7.91 2.66
C PHE A 88 -14.20 -7.32 2.85
N GLN A 89 -14.93 -7.18 1.76
CA GLN A 89 -16.32 -6.73 1.77
C GLN A 89 -17.25 -7.94 1.89
N ASP A 90 -18.21 -7.86 2.79
CA ASP A 90 -19.30 -8.82 2.99
C ASP A 90 -20.63 -8.05 3.00
N GLY A 91 -21.35 -8.10 1.87
CA GLY A 91 -22.51 -7.24 1.62
C GLY A 91 -22.17 -5.76 1.68
N ASP A 92 -22.90 -5.01 2.51
CA ASP A 92 -22.73 -3.57 2.72
C ASP A 92 -21.68 -3.23 3.79
N THR A 93 -20.92 -4.22 4.28
CA THR A 93 -19.96 -4.05 5.37
C THR A 93 -18.59 -4.54 4.99
N TYR A 94 -17.57 -3.71 5.17
CA TYR A 94 -16.18 -4.13 5.20
C TYR A 94 -15.85 -4.75 6.54
N ARG A 95 -15.21 -5.91 6.50
CA ARG A 95 -14.73 -6.66 7.66
C ARG A 95 -13.21 -6.68 7.63
N MET A 96 -12.60 -6.36 8.77
CA MET A 96 -11.17 -6.44 8.98
C MET A 96 -10.89 -7.42 10.11
N TYR A 97 -10.06 -8.42 9.81
CA TYR A 97 -9.46 -9.29 10.81
C TYR A 97 -7.97 -9.01 10.86
N TYR A 98 -7.43 -8.87 12.06
CA TYR A 98 -6.03 -8.52 12.27
C TYR A 98 -5.51 -9.15 13.55
N ARG A 99 -4.19 -9.21 13.69
CA ARG A 99 -3.54 -9.78 14.87
C ARG A 99 -3.24 -8.70 15.89
N GLY A 100 -3.60 -8.94 17.14
CA GLY A 100 -3.13 -8.20 18.31
C GLY A 100 -1.99 -8.93 19.01
N LEU A 101 -0.97 -8.20 19.44
CA LEU A 101 0.16 -8.70 20.21
C LEU A 101 0.67 -7.60 21.14
N ASN A 102 0.97 -7.97 22.38
CA ASN A 102 1.58 -7.09 23.35
C ASN A 102 2.98 -7.62 23.74
N PHE A 103 3.93 -6.72 23.85
CA PHE A 103 5.29 -7.01 24.30
C PHE A 103 5.84 -5.81 25.06
N LYS A 104 6.80 -6.06 25.96
CA LYS A 104 7.49 -4.99 26.68
C LYS A 104 8.64 -4.48 25.83
N VAL A 105 8.64 -3.19 25.53
CA VAL A 105 9.79 -2.53 24.88
C VAL A 105 10.91 -2.39 25.92
N THR A 106 12.03 -3.08 25.69
CA THR A 106 13.23 -2.98 26.53
C THR A 106 14.34 -2.23 25.80
N ARG A 107 15.40 -1.82 26.52
CA ARG A 107 16.56 -1.14 25.93
C ARG A 107 17.47 -2.09 25.11
N GLY A 108 17.16 -3.38 25.06
CA GLY A 108 17.91 -4.42 24.34
C GLY A 108 17.11 -5.01 23.18
N PRO A 109 17.65 -6.02 22.48
CA PRO A 109 16.97 -6.67 21.35
C PRO A 109 15.74 -7.49 21.77
N ASP A 110 15.59 -7.75 23.07
CA ASP A 110 14.52 -8.58 23.61
C ASP A 110 13.19 -7.84 23.65
N LEU A 111 12.17 -8.47 23.05
CA LEU A 111 10.76 -8.04 23.08
C LEU A 111 9.92 -9.15 23.74
N PRO A 112 10.02 -9.34 25.06
CA PRO A 112 9.27 -10.37 25.75
C PRO A 112 7.77 -10.11 25.61
N LYS A 113 7.05 -11.10 25.07
CA LYS A 113 5.60 -11.06 24.91
C LYS A 113 4.94 -10.98 26.29
N THR A 114 3.96 -10.08 26.43
CA THR A 114 3.20 -9.89 27.68
C THR A 114 1.79 -10.46 27.60
N ASN A 115 1.34 -10.87 26.41
CA ASN A 115 0.10 -11.61 26.21
C ASN A 115 0.30 -12.74 25.18
N ARG A 116 -0.73 -13.57 25.03
CA ARG A 116 -0.89 -14.41 23.84
C ARG A 116 -1.34 -13.54 22.67
N GLU A 117 -0.97 -13.95 21.45
CA GLU A 117 -1.51 -13.33 20.24
C GLU A 117 -3.02 -13.56 20.18
N VAL A 118 -3.75 -12.51 19.81
CA VAL A 118 -5.21 -12.53 19.70
C VAL A 118 -5.65 -12.21 18.27
N ALA A 119 -6.82 -12.73 17.89
CA ALA A 119 -7.50 -12.33 16.68
C ALA A 119 -8.44 -11.17 17.02
N CYS A 120 -8.20 -10.02 16.38
CA CYS A 120 -9.01 -8.82 16.53
C CYS A 120 -9.94 -8.64 15.33
N PHE A 121 -11.04 -7.93 15.55
CA PHE A 121 -12.04 -7.65 14.54
C PHE A 121 -12.38 -6.16 14.51
N ALA A 122 -12.57 -5.63 13.30
CA ALA A 122 -13.17 -4.32 13.08
C ALA A 122 -14.12 -4.38 11.88
N SER A 123 -15.15 -3.54 11.90
CA SER A 123 -16.12 -3.40 10.79
C SER A 123 -16.24 -1.95 10.33
N SER A 124 -16.56 -1.75 9.06
CA SER A 124 -16.73 -0.42 8.46
C SER A 124 -17.79 -0.44 7.36
N ARG A 125 -18.47 0.69 7.13
CA ARG A 125 -19.40 0.88 6.00
C ARG A 125 -18.74 1.55 4.79
N ASP A 126 -17.60 2.19 4.97
CA ASP A 126 -16.91 3.00 3.95
C ASP A 126 -15.45 2.59 3.72
N GLY A 127 -14.92 1.66 4.52
CA GLY A 127 -13.54 1.21 4.47
C GLY A 127 -12.54 2.20 5.09
N ILE A 128 -13.01 3.33 5.61
CA ILE A 128 -12.19 4.45 6.13
C ILE A 128 -12.38 4.58 7.65
N HIS A 129 -13.62 4.56 8.12
CA HIS A 129 -13.98 4.65 9.54
C HIS A 129 -14.32 3.26 10.07
N TRP A 130 -13.58 2.83 11.10
CA TRP A 130 -13.66 1.48 11.63
C TRP A 130 -14.20 1.46 13.06
N GLU A 131 -15.19 0.60 13.27
CA GLU A 131 -15.73 0.26 14.58
C GLU A 131 -15.09 -1.04 15.07
N LYS A 132 -14.64 -1.06 16.33
CA LYS A 132 -14.00 -2.21 16.97
C LYS A 132 -14.89 -2.70 18.13
N PRO A 133 -15.82 -3.64 17.88
CA PRO A 133 -16.73 -4.11 18.93
C PRO A 133 -15.99 -4.93 19.98
N GLU A 134 -16.43 -4.84 21.24
CA GLU A 134 -15.97 -5.70 22.32
C GLU A 134 -16.65 -7.07 22.17
N LEU A 135 -15.86 -8.11 21.87
CA LEU A 135 -16.37 -9.46 21.55
C LEU A 135 -16.25 -10.46 22.71
N GLY A 136 -15.67 -10.07 23.85
CA GLY A 136 -15.49 -10.91 25.04
C GLY A 136 -14.05 -11.37 25.28
#